data_AF-A0A6I2VUK0-F1
#
_entry.id   AF-A0A6I2VUK0-F1
#
_cell.length_a   1.000
_cell.length_b   1.000
_cell.length_c   1.000
_cell.angle_alpha   90.00
_cell.angle_beta   90.00
_cell.angle_gamma   90.00
#
_symmetry.space_group_name_H-M   'P 1'
#
loop_
_entity.id
_entity.type
_entity.pdbx_description
1 polymer ?
#
loop_
_entity_poly.entity_id
_entity_poly.type
_entity_poly.pdbx_seq_one_letter_code
_entity_poly.pdbx_strand_id
1 'polypeptide(L)'
;MGHKEYNEQSIDADFWKEVFGAPVMASEPKRIGEGQVGMNLRYSLQSDDANVPASVVVKLASPDPISRATGISLRNYEREVKFYNEIANTLDVRKPHCYFADWHEEGGDIAIVLEDMTPCEQGDQIRGCGIDEARISVTELSKLHGPRWGDASLSKIDWLQRRDADDAARLEGLYAMLKPGFLAVHGEAIRRECGEEGIA
;
A
#
# COMPACT_ATOMS: atom_id res chain seq x y z
N MET A 1 12.74 8.34 23.42
CA MET A 1 12.08 9.43 22.67
C MET A 1 10.63 9.04 22.52
N GLY A 2 9.70 9.98 22.69
CA GLY A 2 8.27 9.67 22.67
C GLY A 2 7.83 9.17 21.29
N HIS A 3 6.84 8.27 21.29
CA HIS A 3 6.16 7.81 20.10
C HIS A 3 5.53 8.99 19.33
N LYS A 4 5.81 9.10 18.03
CA LYS A 4 5.17 10.08 17.14
C LYS A 4 3.90 9.44 16.57
N GLU A 5 2.75 10.03 16.88
CA GLU A 5 1.46 9.54 16.40
C GLU A 5 1.19 10.05 14.98
N TYR A 6 0.65 9.19 14.11
CA TYR A 6 0.32 9.52 12.73
C TYR A 6 -1.19 9.41 12.51
N ASN A 7 -1.85 10.57 12.45
CA ASN A 7 -3.28 10.72 12.19
C ASN A 7 -3.52 11.99 11.36
N GLU A 8 -4.76 12.23 10.94
CA GLU A 8 -5.09 13.40 10.10
C GLU A 8 -4.72 14.74 10.75
N GLN A 9 -4.72 14.83 12.09
CA GLN A 9 -4.34 16.05 12.81
C GLN A 9 -2.83 16.24 12.91
N SER A 10 -2.04 15.16 12.90
CA SER A 10 -0.58 15.23 12.99
C SER A 10 0.13 15.38 11.64
N ILE A 11 -0.59 15.25 10.52
CA ILE A 11 -0.10 15.61 9.17
C ILE A 11 -0.26 17.12 8.96
N ASP A 12 0.52 17.90 9.71
CA ASP A 12 0.49 19.36 9.75
C ASP A 12 1.72 20.01 9.06
N ALA A 13 1.86 21.34 9.20
CA ALA A 13 2.95 22.09 8.58
C ALA A 13 4.35 21.67 9.07
N ASP A 14 4.49 21.25 10.33
CA ASP A 14 5.76 20.79 10.87
C ASP A 14 6.11 19.41 10.30
N PHE A 15 5.12 18.52 10.17
CA PHE A 15 5.29 17.25 9.46
C PHE A 15 5.77 17.46 8.02
N TRP A 16 5.11 18.34 7.26
CA TRP A 16 5.51 18.58 5.87
C TRP A 16 6.91 19.18 5.74
N LYS A 17 7.27 20.07 6.65
CA LYS A 17 8.62 20.65 6.70
C LYS A 17 9.68 19.59 7.05
N GLU A 18 9.35 18.63 7.90
CA GLU A 18 10.23 17.49 8.19
C GLU A 18 10.45 16.61 6.95
N VAL A 19 9.36 16.27 6.24
CA VAL A 19 9.40 15.42 5.04
C VAL A 19 10.22 16.06 3.92
N PHE A 20 10.01 17.36 3.65
CA PHE A 20 10.59 18.03 2.48
C PHE A 20 11.76 18.97 2.79
N GLY A 21 12.05 19.24 4.06
CA GLY A 21 13.11 20.18 4.46
C GLY A 21 12.81 21.66 4.17
N ALA A 22 11.59 21.99 3.75
CA ALA A 22 11.16 23.33 3.35
C ALA A 22 9.73 23.65 3.85
N PRO A 23 9.34 24.92 3.97
CA PRO A 23 7.95 25.28 4.25
C PRO A 23 7.02 24.78 3.13
N VAL A 24 5.95 24.08 3.51
CA VAL A 24 4.94 23.56 2.58
C VAL A 24 3.56 23.93 3.09
N MET A 25 2.73 24.48 2.20
CA MET A 25 1.29 24.62 2.43
C MET A 25 0.59 23.43 1.78
N ALA A 26 -0.18 22.69 2.57
CA ALA A 26 -0.99 21.58 2.08
C ALA A 26 -2.48 21.97 2.03
N SER A 27 -3.19 21.46 1.04
CA SER A 27 -4.66 21.58 0.98
C SER A 27 -5.33 20.71 2.05
N GLU A 28 -6.63 20.90 2.23
CA GLU A 28 -7.46 19.86 2.84
C GLU A 28 -7.28 18.54 2.06
N PRO A 29 -7.05 17.40 2.73
CA PRO A 29 -6.87 16.14 2.05
C PRO A 29 -8.16 15.64 1.40
N LYS A 30 -8.00 14.94 0.27
CA LYS A 30 -9.08 14.14 -0.32
C LYS A 30 -8.83 12.66 -0.06
N ARG A 31 -9.78 11.98 0.60
CA ARG A 31 -9.72 10.52 0.75
C ARG A 31 -9.84 9.82 -0.61
N ILE A 32 -8.98 8.84 -0.85
CA ILE A 32 -8.95 8.04 -2.07
C ILE A 32 -8.89 6.54 -1.76
N GLY A 33 -9.42 5.73 -2.67
CA GLY A 33 -9.55 4.28 -2.52
C GLY A 33 -10.62 3.87 -1.49
N GLU A 34 -10.85 2.55 -1.40
CA GLU A 34 -11.92 1.96 -0.57
C GLU A 34 -11.54 1.80 0.92
N GLY A 35 -10.29 2.12 1.28
CA GLY A 35 -9.87 2.22 2.68
C GLY A 35 -9.87 0.92 3.51
N GLN A 36 -9.79 -0.25 2.86
CA GLN A 36 -10.00 -1.54 3.53
C GLN A 36 -8.95 -1.88 4.61
N VAL A 37 -7.67 -1.64 4.33
CA VAL A 37 -6.53 -2.00 5.23
C VAL A 37 -5.85 -0.77 5.85
N GLY A 38 -5.93 0.37 5.17
CA GLY A 38 -5.36 1.64 5.59
C GLY A 38 -6.08 2.80 4.91
N MET A 39 -5.83 4.01 5.38
CA MET A 39 -6.43 5.23 4.82
C MET A 39 -5.45 5.90 3.88
N ASN A 40 -5.90 6.25 2.67
CA ASN A 40 -5.09 7.02 1.72
C ASN A 40 -5.71 8.39 1.50
N LEU A 41 -4.89 9.42 1.64
CA LEU A 41 -5.26 10.83 1.55
C LEU A 41 -4.40 11.50 0.49
N ARG A 42 -5.01 12.10 -0.52
CA ARG A 42 -4.32 12.93 -1.50
C ARG A 42 -4.26 14.37 -1.00
N TYR A 43 -3.07 14.94 -1.00
CA TYR A 43 -2.83 16.35 -0.69
C TYR A 43 -2.33 17.07 -1.93
N SER A 44 -2.82 18.30 -2.15
CA SER A 44 -2.13 19.25 -3.04
C SER A 44 -1.17 20.05 -2.19
N LEU A 45 0.05 20.26 -2.68
CA LEU A 45 1.11 20.95 -1.95
C LEU A 45 1.55 22.20 -2.72
N GLN A 46 1.94 23.23 -1.98
CA GLN A 46 2.53 24.45 -2.49
C GLN A 46 3.78 24.79 -1.67
N SER A 47 4.89 25.09 -2.35
CA SER A 47 6.14 25.52 -1.74
C SER A 47 6.90 26.41 -2.71
N ASP A 48 7.78 27.26 -2.18
CA ASP A 48 8.75 28.01 -2.97
C ASP A 48 9.93 27.11 -3.43
N ASP A 49 10.12 25.94 -2.80
CA ASP A 49 11.12 24.96 -3.21
C ASP A 49 10.57 24.07 -4.33
N ALA A 50 11.21 24.13 -5.51
CA ALA A 50 10.83 23.37 -6.70
C ALA A 50 11.00 21.84 -6.55
N ASN A 51 11.67 21.36 -5.50
CA ASN A 51 11.78 19.93 -5.21
C ASN A 51 10.56 19.36 -4.48
N VAL A 52 9.68 20.21 -3.94
CA VAL A 52 8.41 19.75 -3.37
C VAL A 52 7.43 19.44 -4.50
N PRO A 53 6.86 18.22 -4.56
CA PRO A 53 5.91 17.87 -5.60
C PRO A 53 4.60 18.63 -5.42
N ALA A 54 3.88 18.90 -6.51
CA ALA A 54 2.58 19.59 -6.46
C ALA A 54 1.48 18.77 -5.76
N SER A 55 1.62 17.46 -5.67
CA SER A 55 0.73 16.58 -4.90
C SER A 55 1.43 15.32 -4.43
N VAL A 56 0.88 14.74 -3.37
CA VAL A 56 1.30 13.45 -2.80
C VAL A 56 0.11 12.65 -2.31
N VAL A 57 0.32 11.36 -2.09
CA VAL A 57 -0.59 10.50 -1.35
C VAL A 57 0.05 10.13 -0.02
N VAL A 58 -0.66 10.42 1.07
CA VAL A 58 -0.30 9.96 2.42
C VAL A 58 -1.11 8.73 2.76
N LYS A 59 -0.43 7.67 3.16
CA LYS A 59 -1.04 6.46 3.70
C LYS A 59 -0.91 6.44 5.21
N LEU A 60 -2.03 6.28 5.89
CA LEU A 60 -2.16 6.19 7.35
C LEU A 60 -2.79 4.84 7.74
N ALA A 61 -2.70 4.52 9.03
CA ALA A 61 -3.44 3.40 9.60
C ALA A 61 -4.95 3.54 9.34
N SER A 62 -5.66 2.42 9.31
CA SER A 62 -7.12 2.47 9.23
C SER A 62 -7.71 3.14 10.49
N PRO A 63 -8.70 4.04 10.38
CA PRO A 63 -9.45 4.53 11.52
C PRO A 63 -10.44 3.48 12.07
N ASP A 64 -10.76 2.44 11.28
CA ASP A 64 -11.54 1.30 11.76
C ASP A 64 -10.67 0.38 12.65
N PRO A 65 -11.06 0.13 13.92
CA PRO A 65 -10.24 -0.65 14.85
C PRO A 65 -10.01 -2.10 14.42
N ILE A 66 -10.96 -2.73 13.73
CA ILE A 66 -10.85 -4.13 13.30
C ILE A 66 -9.84 -4.24 12.15
N SER A 67 -9.96 -3.37 11.15
CA SER A 67 -8.98 -3.27 10.06
C SER A 67 -7.59 -2.90 10.58
N ARG A 68 -7.49 -1.97 11.54
CA ARG A 68 -6.20 -1.61 12.16
C ARG A 68 -5.56 -2.78 12.89
N ALA A 69 -6.31 -3.47 13.75
CA ALA A 69 -5.84 -4.66 14.46
C ALA A 69 -5.41 -5.78 13.49
N THR A 70 -6.15 -5.95 12.39
CA THR A 70 -5.79 -6.89 11.31
C THR A 70 -4.49 -6.49 10.63
N GLY A 71 -4.31 -5.20 10.32
CA GLY A 71 -3.07 -4.66 9.74
C GLY A 71 -1.85 -4.89 10.63
N ILE A 72 -1.99 -4.73 11.95
CA ILE A 72 -0.94 -4.99 12.94
C ILE A 72 -0.64 -6.50 13.01
N SER A 73 -1.68 -7.34 13.19
CA SER A 73 -1.54 -8.80 13.31
C SER A 73 -0.86 -9.43 12.09
N LEU A 74 -1.19 -8.93 10.89
CA LEU A 74 -0.59 -9.37 9.63
C LEU A 74 0.73 -8.66 9.29
N ARG A 75 1.19 -7.74 10.13
CA ARG A 75 2.41 -6.91 9.94
C ARG A 75 2.40 -6.11 8.64
N ASN A 76 1.22 -5.72 8.16
CA ASN A 76 1.08 -5.00 6.89
C ASN A 76 1.79 -3.65 6.94
N TYR A 77 1.62 -2.91 8.03
CA TYR A 77 2.21 -1.59 8.22
C TYR A 77 3.74 -1.66 8.29
N GLU A 78 4.28 -2.57 9.09
CA GLU A 78 5.71 -2.84 9.15
C GLU A 78 6.29 -3.16 7.77
N ARG A 79 5.68 -4.12 7.06
CA ARG A 79 6.20 -4.62 5.80
C ARG A 79 6.22 -3.55 4.72
N GLU A 80 5.20 -2.70 4.70
CA GLU A 80 5.14 -1.63 3.71
C GLU A 80 6.20 -0.56 3.96
N VAL A 81 6.39 -0.13 5.21
CA VAL A 81 7.44 0.84 5.56
C VAL A 81 8.83 0.25 5.29
N LYS A 82 9.08 -0.98 5.74
CA LYS A 82 10.38 -1.63 5.50
C LYS A 82 10.61 -1.96 4.03
N PHE A 83 9.56 -2.24 3.26
CA PHE A 83 9.67 -2.38 1.80
C PHE A 83 10.21 -1.08 1.18
N TYR A 84 9.63 0.08 1.47
CA TYR A 84 10.09 1.34 0.91
C TYR A 84 11.48 1.74 1.41
N ASN A 85 11.78 1.51 2.69
CA ASN A 85 13.05 1.88 3.30
C ASN A 85 14.21 0.97 2.87
N GLU A 86 13.99 -0.34 2.71
CA GLU A 86 15.08 -1.32 2.57
C GLU A 86 15.12 -2.01 1.20
N ILE A 87 13.99 -2.21 0.53
CA ILE A 87 13.90 -3.08 -0.66
C ILE A 87 13.62 -2.29 -1.95
N ALA A 88 12.72 -1.32 -1.90
CA ALA A 88 12.17 -0.63 -3.07
C ALA A 88 13.27 -0.14 -4.01
N ASN A 89 14.31 0.52 -3.49
CA ASN A 89 15.42 1.08 -4.27
C ASN A 89 16.32 0.03 -4.94
N THR A 90 16.06 -1.24 -4.69
CA THR A 90 16.81 -2.37 -5.26
C THR A 90 16.03 -3.12 -6.34
N LEU A 91 14.84 -2.60 -6.70
CA LEU A 91 13.93 -3.15 -7.70
C LEU A 91 13.74 -2.15 -8.84
N ASP A 92 13.56 -2.66 -10.06
CA ASP A 92 13.44 -1.86 -11.28
C ASP A 92 11.98 -1.54 -11.66
N VAL A 93 11.03 -2.15 -10.94
CA VAL A 93 9.59 -1.94 -11.18
C VAL A 93 9.24 -0.46 -11.01
N ARG A 94 8.30 0.01 -11.84
CA ARG A 94 7.63 1.28 -11.60
C ARG A 94 6.82 1.19 -10.30
N LYS A 95 7.33 1.87 -9.29
CA LYS A 95 6.74 2.06 -7.96
C LYS A 95 6.68 3.56 -7.68
N PRO A 96 5.70 4.07 -6.91
CA PRO A 96 5.69 5.45 -6.48
C PRO A 96 7.01 5.81 -5.78
N HIS A 97 7.55 6.99 -6.03
CA HIS A 97 8.64 7.50 -5.22
C HIS A 97 8.15 7.67 -3.77
N CYS A 98 8.97 7.26 -2.79
CA CYS A 98 8.64 7.37 -1.38
C CYS A 98 9.46 8.49 -0.75
N TYR A 99 8.77 9.55 -0.33
CA TYR A 99 9.39 10.71 0.32
C TYR A 99 9.61 10.49 1.81
N PHE A 100 8.73 9.69 2.44
CA PHE A 100 8.77 9.42 3.87
C PHE A 100 8.07 8.10 4.16
N ALA A 101 8.63 7.28 5.06
CA ALA A 101 7.98 6.07 5.54
C ALA A 101 8.43 5.80 6.98
N ASP A 102 7.50 5.87 7.92
CA ASP A 102 7.72 5.57 9.32
C ASP A 102 6.53 4.81 9.92
N TRP A 103 6.81 4.01 10.93
CA TRP A 103 5.79 3.26 11.66
C TRP A 103 6.22 3.01 13.10
N HIS A 104 5.23 2.75 13.96
CA HIS A 104 5.45 2.36 15.33
C HIS A 104 4.81 1.01 15.65
N GLU A 105 5.62 0.10 16.18
CA GLU A 105 5.23 -1.30 16.40
C GLU A 105 4.12 -1.47 17.44
N GLU A 106 4.22 -0.79 18.59
CA GLU A 106 3.26 -0.98 19.68
C GLU A 106 1.88 -0.37 19.38
N GLY A 107 1.84 0.70 18.57
CA GLY A 107 0.61 1.44 18.25
C GLY A 107 -0.04 1.04 16.93
N GLY A 108 0.74 0.46 16.01
CA GLY A 108 0.33 0.30 14.62
C GLY A 108 0.14 1.63 13.89
N ASP A 109 0.74 2.70 14.40
CA ASP A 109 0.79 3.98 13.73
C ASP A 109 1.75 3.89 12.55
N ILE A 110 1.35 4.49 11.43
CA ILE A 110 2.08 4.44 10.18
C ILE A 110 1.79 5.71 9.41
N ALA A 111 2.84 6.29 8.83
CA ALA A 111 2.73 7.30 7.80
C ALA A 111 3.69 6.96 6.66
N ILE A 112 3.15 6.88 5.45
CA ILE A 112 3.96 6.81 4.22
C ILE A 112 3.52 7.95 3.31
N VAL A 113 4.47 8.76 2.85
CA VAL A 113 4.26 9.82 1.86
C VAL A 113 4.81 9.34 0.52
N LEU A 114 3.90 9.12 -0.43
CA LEU A 114 4.20 8.61 -1.75
C LEU A 114 3.91 9.66 -2.83
N GLU A 115 4.64 9.54 -3.93
CA GLU A 115 4.32 10.18 -5.20
C GLU A 115 2.85 9.95 -5.58
N ASP A 116 2.16 11.03 -5.93
CA ASP A 116 0.83 10.93 -6.53
C ASP A 116 0.96 10.46 -7.98
N MET A 117 0.49 9.24 -8.24
CA MET A 117 0.62 8.58 -9.53
C MET A 117 -0.37 9.10 -10.59
N THR A 118 -1.10 10.19 -10.34
CA THR A 118 -2.01 10.78 -11.33
C THR A 118 -1.25 11.08 -12.65
N PRO A 119 -1.80 10.72 -13.83
CA PRO A 119 -3.16 10.27 -14.10
C PRO A 119 -3.34 8.74 -14.16
N CYS A 120 -2.46 7.93 -13.56
CA CYS A 120 -2.64 6.49 -13.52
C CYS A 120 -3.96 6.09 -12.83
N GLU A 121 -4.61 5.07 -13.37
CA GLU A 121 -5.91 4.57 -12.91
C GLU A 121 -5.77 3.16 -12.34
N GLN A 122 -6.67 2.80 -11.43
CA GLN A 122 -6.73 1.45 -10.88
C GLN A 122 -7.32 0.47 -11.91
N GLY A 123 -6.68 -0.69 -12.07
CA GLY A 123 -7.19 -1.76 -12.91
C GLY A 123 -8.51 -2.35 -12.40
N ASP A 124 -9.35 -2.80 -13.33
CA ASP A 124 -10.63 -3.45 -13.02
C ASP A 124 -10.39 -4.92 -12.61
N GLN A 125 -10.63 -5.23 -11.33
CA GLN A 125 -10.36 -6.55 -10.78
C GLN A 125 -11.41 -7.61 -11.15
N ILE A 126 -12.56 -7.20 -11.69
CA ILE A 126 -13.65 -8.11 -12.08
C ILE A 126 -13.60 -8.34 -13.59
N ARG A 127 -13.63 -7.27 -14.38
CA ARG A 127 -13.55 -7.35 -15.85
C ARG A 127 -12.16 -7.79 -16.32
N GLY A 128 -11.13 -7.54 -15.51
CA GLY A 128 -9.75 -7.77 -15.87
C GLY A 128 -9.16 -6.63 -16.72
N CYS A 129 -8.19 -6.99 -17.55
CA CYS A 129 -7.42 -6.03 -18.33
C CYS A 129 -7.31 -6.43 -19.81
N GLY A 130 -7.06 -5.44 -20.68
CA GLY A 130 -6.77 -5.65 -22.09
C GLY A 130 -5.34 -6.15 -22.34
N ILE A 131 -5.03 -6.49 -23.59
CA ILE A 131 -3.71 -7.02 -23.98
C ILE A 131 -2.58 -6.02 -23.67
N ASP A 132 -2.81 -4.73 -23.86
CA ASP A 132 -1.79 -3.70 -23.63
C ASP A 132 -1.48 -3.53 -22.14
N GLU A 133 -2.53 -3.49 -21.30
CA GLU A 133 -2.41 -3.46 -19.84
C GLU A 133 -1.75 -4.74 -19.31
N ALA A 134 -2.09 -5.90 -19.86
CA ALA A 134 -1.47 -7.17 -19.52
C ALA A 134 0.04 -7.16 -19.87
N ARG A 135 0.41 -6.62 -21.04
CA ARG A 135 1.81 -6.50 -21.47
C ARG A 135 2.60 -5.60 -20.53
N ILE A 136 2.04 -4.45 -20.15
CA ILE A 136 2.64 -3.53 -19.17
C ILE A 136 2.83 -4.28 -17.84
N SER A 137 1.77 -4.91 -17.33
CA SER A 137 1.78 -5.61 -16.04
C SER A 137 2.82 -6.73 -16.00
N VAL A 138 2.89 -7.59 -17.02
CA VAL A 138 3.90 -8.67 -17.10
C VAL A 138 5.31 -8.11 -17.22
N THR A 139 5.49 -7.02 -17.97
CA THR A 139 6.80 -6.36 -18.10
C THR A 139 7.26 -5.80 -16.75
N GLU A 140 6.39 -5.07 -16.04
CA GLU A 140 6.69 -4.52 -14.73
C GLU A 140 6.88 -5.61 -13.66
N LEU A 141 6.16 -6.73 -13.75
CA LEU A 141 6.38 -7.90 -12.90
C LEU A 141 7.78 -8.48 -13.08
N SER A 142 8.30 -8.50 -14.32
CA SER A 142 9.67 -8.95 -14.57
C SER A 142 10.70 -8.03 -13.93
N LYS A 143 10.44 -6.72 -13.88
CA LYS A 143 11.29 -5.73 -13.21
C LYS A 143 11.18 -5.75 -11.69
N LEU A 144 10.05 -6.20 -11.15
CA LEU A 144 9.86 -6.44 -9.72
C LEU A 144 10.69 -7.65 -9.27
N HIS A 145 10.64 -8.73 -10.03
CA HIS A 145 11.28 -9.99 -9.66
C HIS A 145 12.75 -10.09 -10.08
N GLY A 146 13.10 -9.59 -11.27
CA GLY A 146 14.38 -9.79 -11.92
C GLY A 146 15.60 -9.38 -11.09
N PRO A 147 15.68 -8.14 -10.56
CA PRO A 147 16.85 -7.65 -9.84
C PRO A 147 17.23 -8.46 -8.60
N ARG A 148 16.26 -9.16 -8.01
CA ARG A 148 16.41 -9.94 -6.78
C ARG A 148 16.09 -11.42 -6.99
N TRP A 149 16.03 -11.88 -8.24
CA TRP A 149 15.70 -13.27 -8.56
C TRP A 149 16.76 -14.22 -8.03
N GLY A 150 16.36 -15.17 -7.19
CA GLY A 150 17.29 -16.13 -6.58
C GLY A 150 18.27 -15.52 -5.57
N ASP A 151 18.04 -14.28 -5.12
CA ASP A 151 18.88 -13.62 -4.13
C ASP A 151 18.68 -14.25 -2.73
N ALA A 152 19.65 -15.06 -2.31
CA ALA A 152 19.65 -15.74 -1.01
C ALA A 152 19.79 -14.78 0.19
N SER A 153 20.06 -13.48 -0.02
CA SER A 153 20.05 -12.51 1.07
C SER A 153 18.62 -12.19 1.54
N LEU A 154 17.62 -12.28 0.66
CA LEU A 154 16.21 -12.02 1.01
C LEU A 154 15.66 -13.00 2.06
N SER A 155 16.21 -14.23 2.11
CA SER A 155 15.82 -15.22 3.12
C SER A 155 16.35 -14.90 4.51
N LYS A 156 17.26 -13.94 4.63
CA LYS A 156 17.83 -13.49 5.91
C LYS A 156 17.11 -12.27 6.46
N ILE A 157 16.15 -11.71 5.73
CA ILE A 157 15.40 -10.52 6.13
C ILE A 157 14.18 -10.95 6.95
N ASP A 158 14.26 -10.73 8.27
CA ASP A 158 13.27 -11.20 9.25
C ASP A 158 11.83 -10.80 8.92
N TRP A 159 11.61 -9.54 8.56
CA TRP A 159 10.25 -9.00 8.32
C TRP A 159 9.65 -9.46 6.98
N LEU A 160 10.51 -9.85 6.04
CA LEU A 160 10.12 -10.34 4.71
C LEU A 160 9.74 -11.82 4.78
N GLN A 161 10.39 -12.59 5.67
CA GLN A 161 10.14 -14.01 5.84
C GLN A 161 8.99 -14.29 6.80
N ARG A 162 8.10 -15.21 6.40
CA ARG A 162 7.21 -15.93 7.32
C ARG A 162 6.54 -17.17 6.71
N ARG A 163 6.95 -17.63 5.52
CA ARG A 163 6.42 -18.89 5.00
C ARG A 163 7.04 -20.04 5.77
N ASP A 164 6.30 -20.50 6.77
CA ASP A 164 6.53 -21.79 7.40
C ASP A 164 5.69 -22.87 6.72
N ALA A 165 5.75 -24.10 7.25
CA ALA A 165 5.03 -25.24 6.69
C ALA A 165 3.50 -25.11 6.80
N ASP A 166 3.01 -24.29 7.74
CA ASP A 166 1.57 -24.17 8.07
C ASP A 166 0.90 -23.00 7.34
N ASP A 167 1.69 -22.10 6.76
CA ASP A 167 1.22 -20.87 6.12
C ASP A 167 0.20 -21.12 4.99
N ALA A 168 0.36 -22.23 4.25
CA ALA A 168 -0.59 -22.63 3.21
C ALA A 168 -1.97 -23.01 3.80
N ALA A 169 -1.98 -23.82 4.86
CA ALA A 169 -3.21 -24.22 5.55
C ALA A 169 -3.88 -23.01 6.23
N ARG A 170 -3.08 -22.10 6.80
CA ARG A 170 -3.58 -20.84 7.38
C ARG A 170 -4.23 -19.94 6.33
N LEU A 171 -3.61 -19.81 5.14
CA LEU A 171 -4.15 -19.05 4.04
C LEU A 171 -5.45 -19.67 3.49
N GLU A 172 -5.50 -21.00 3.37
CA GLU A 172 -6.71 -21.72 2.97
C GLU A 172 -7.87 -21.49 3.96
N GLY A 173 -7.60 -21.62 5.27
CA GLY A 173 -8.59 -21.36 6.31
C GLY A 173 -9.11 -19.92 6.29
N LEU A 174 -8.21 -18.94 6.11
CA LEU A 174 -8.59 -17.53 5.97
C LEU A 174 -9.47 -17.31 4.73
N TYR A 175 -9.10 -17.91 3.60
CA TYR A 175 -9.87 -17.81 2.36
C TYR A 175 -11.26 -18.43 2.52
N ALA A 176 -11.38 -19.64 3.10
CA ALA A 176 -12.65 -20.29 3.36
C ALA A 176 -13.57 -19.46 4.27
N MET A 177 -13.00 -18.77 5.26
CA MET A 177 -13.73 -17.87 6.15
C MET A 177 -14.23 -16.60 5.45
N LEU A 178 -13.40 -15.99 4.58
CA LEU A 178 -13.71 -14.71 3.94
C LEU A 178 -14.55 -14.86 2.66
N LYS A 179 -14.45 -16.00 1.95
CA LYS A 179 -15.12 -16.24 0.66
C LYS A 179 -16.64 -15.98 0.70
N PRO A 180 -17.42 -16.43 1.70
CA PRO A 180 -18.86 -16.19 1.72
C PRO A 180 -19.23 -14.71 1.77
N GLY A 181 -18.55 -13.92 2.62
CA GLY A 181 -18.78 -12.48 2.74
C GLY A 181 -18.37 -11.74 1.47
N PHE A 182 -17.22 -12.10 0.90
CA PHE A 182 -16.77 -11.57 -0.38
C PHE A 182 -17.79 -11.83 -1.50
N LEU A 183 -18.28 -13.07 -1.65
CA LEU A 183 -19.27 -13.43 -2.67
C LEU A 183 -20.64 -12.80 -2.43
N ALA A 184 -21.02 -12.54 -1.17
CA ALA A 184 -22.25 -11.81 -0.87
C ALA A 184 -22.20 -10.37 -1.38
N VAL A 185 -21.03 -9.73 -1.36
CA VAL A 185 -20.84 -8.35 -1.82
C VAL A 185 -20.57 -8.27 -3.32
N HIS A 186 -19.69 -9.14 -3.84
CA HIS A 186 -19.16 -9.03 -5.21
C HIS A 186 -19.69 -10.08 -6.18
N GLY A 187 -20.41 -11.10 -5.70
CA GLY A 187 -20.83 -12.24 -6.51
C GLY A 187 -21.70 -11.84 -7.71
N GLU A 188 -22.65 -10.92 -7.55
CA GLU A 188 -23.48 -10.49 -8.69
C GLU A 188 -22.64 -9.85 -9.80
N ALA A 189 -21.70 -8.98 -9.45
CA ALA A 189 -20.79 -8.36 -10.41
C ALA A 189 -19.91 -9.42 -11.10
N ILE A 190 -19.37 -10.37 -10.33
CA ILE A 190 -18.57 -11.47 -10.88
C ILE A 190 -19.39 -12.33 -11.84
N ARG A 191 -20.63 -12.73 -11.51
CA ARG A 191 -21.48 -13.49 -12.45
C ARG A 191 -21.75 -12.72 -13.73
N ARG A 192 -22.01 -11.42 -13.62
CA ARG A 192 -22.34 -10.59 -14.77
C ARG A 192 -21.16 -10.50 -15.75
N GLU A 193 -19.95 -10.30 -15.25
CA GLU A 193 -18.77 -10.12 -16.10
C GLU A 193 -18.11 -11.45 -16.50
N CYS A 194 -18.10 -12.44 -15.62
CA CYS A 194 -17.33 -13.68 -15.77
C CYS A 194 -18.18 -14.95 -15.93
N GLY A 195 -19.50 -14.86 -15.79
CA GLY A 195 -20.40 -16.02 -15.76
C GLY A 195 -20.36 -16.81 -14.45
N GLU A 196 -21.12 -17.89 -14.37
CA GLU A 196 -21.23 -18.74 -13.16
C GLU A 196 -19.90 -19.41 -12.79
N GLU A 197 -19.04 -19.72 -13.77
CA GLU A 197 -17.71 -20.29 -13.52
C GLU A 197 -16.80 -19.34 -12.71
N GLY A 198 -17.05 -18.03 -12.74
CA GLY A 198 -16.29 -17.05 -11.97
C GLY A 198 -16.54 -17.11 -10.45
N ILE A 199 -17.57 -17.83 -9.99
CA ILE A 199 -17.92 -17.96 -8.57
C ILE A 199 -17.52 -19.32 -7.96
N ALA A 200 -17.27 -20.32 -8.81
CA ALA A 200 -16.88 -21.66 -8.37
C ALA A 200 -15.60 -21.63 -7.52
#